data_AF-A0A024VKA7-F1
#
_entry.id   AF-A0A024VKA7-F1
#
_cell.length_a   1.000
_cell.length_b   1.000
_cell.length_c   1.000
_cell.angle_alpha   90.00
_cell.angle_beta   90.00
_cell.angle_gamma   90.00
#
_symmetry.space_group_name_H-M   'P 1'
#
loop_
_entity.id
_entity.type
_entity.pdbx_description
1 polymer ?
#
loop_
_entity_poly.entity_id
_entity_poly.type
_entity_poly.pdbx_seq_one_letter_code
_entity_poly.pdbx_strand_id
1 'polypeptide(L)'
;MYNQSFGLVKREKASDNKSNVFERINFEGIVGLAFPEMLSTGKSTLYENLMSSYKLQHNEFSIYIGKDSKYSALIFGGVDKNFFEGDIYMFPVVKEYYWEIHFDGLYIDHQKFCCGVNSIVYDLKKKDQENNKLFFTRKYFRKNKFKTHLRKYLLKKIKHQKKQKHSNHKKKKLNKKKNYLIFDSGTSFNSVPKDEIEYFFRVVPSK
;
A
#
# COMPACT_ATOMS: atom_id res chain seq x y z
N MET A 1 -13.76 -6.83 -30.08
CA MET A 1 -13.67 -7.75 -28.93
C MET A 1 -14.88 -8.67 -28.99
N TYR A 2 -14.68 -9.96 -29.28
CA TYR A 2 -15.78 -10.91 -29.44
C TYR A 2 -15.78 -11.91 -28.29
N ASN A 3 -16.96 -12.32 -27.83
CA ASN A 3 -17.14 -13.39 -26.84
C ASN A 3 -16.54 -13.13 -25.44
N GLN A 4 -16.48 -11.86 -25.00
CA GLN A 4 -16.13 -11.54 -23.61
C GLN A 4 -17.28 -11.92 -22.68
N SER A 5 -16.99 -12.73 -21.65
CA SER A 5 -17.94 -13.03 -20.58
C SER A 5 -17.97 -11.89 -19.55
N PHE A 6 -19.15 -11.53 -19.09
CA PHE A 6 -19.37 -10.52 -18.06
C PHE A 6 -20.34 -11.03 -16.99
N GLY A 7 -20.17 -10.59 -15.75
CA GLY A 7 -21.14 -10.80 -14.70
C GLY A 7 -22.31 -9.83 -14.85
N LEU A 8 -23.53 -10.35 -14.99
CA LEU A 8 -24.75 -9.54 -14.98
C LEU A 8 -25.34 -9.51 -13.57
N VAL A 9 -25.37 -8.33 -12.97
CA VAL A 9 -26.05 -8.12 -11.68
C VAL A 9 -27.55 -7.97 -11.95
N LYS A 10 -28.35 -8.96 -11.52
CA LYS A 10 -29.82 -8.93 -11.68
C LYS A 10 -30.55 -8.30 -10.49
N ARG A 11 -29.97 -8.42 -9.30
CA ARG A 11 -30.52 -7.91 -8.04
C ARG A 11 -29.37 -7.58 -7.11
N GLU A 12 -29.51 -6.46 -6.42
CA GLU A 12 -28.62 -6.08 -5.33
C GLU A 12 -29.40 -6.09 -4.02
N LYS A 13 -28.78 -6.55 -2.95
CA LYS A 13 -29.42 -6.51 -1.63
C LYS A 13 -29.32 -5.08 -1.11
N ALA A 14 -30.41 -4.31 -1.22
CA ALA A 14 -30.55 -3.09 -0.46
C ALA A 14 -30.46 -3.44 1.03
N SER A 15 -29.63 -2.72 1.78
CA SER A 15 -29.63 -2.83 3.24
C SER A 15 -30.75 -1.91 3.74
N ASP A 16 -31.62 -2.42 4.61
CA ASP A 16 -32.87 -1.77 5.04
C ASP A 16 -32.71 -0.34 5.60
N ASN A 17 -31.47 0.16 5.80
CA ASN A 17 -31.18 1.52 6.25
C ASN A 17 -30.01 2.22 5.51
N LYS A 18 -29.53 1.71 4.35
CA LYS A 18 -28.48 2.37 3.55
C LYS A 18 -28.68 2.11 2.05
N SER A 19 -28.74 3.18 1.25
CA SER A 19 -28.60 3.10 -0.21
C SER A 19 -27.36 2.31 -0.61
N ASN A 20 -27.48 1.49 -1.65
CA ASN A 20 -26.37 0.67 -2.13
C ASN A 20 -25.28 1.60 -2.74
N VAL A 21 -24.07 1.06 -2.93
CA VAL A 21 -22.96 1.83 -3.52
C VAL A 21 -23.30 2.27 -4.95
N PHE A 22 -24.01 1.43 -5.70
CA PHE A 22 -24.37 1.65 -7.11
C PHE A 22 -25.44 2.74 -7.33
N GLU A 23 -26.24 3.09 -6.32
CA GLU A 23 -27.18 4.22 -6.33
C GLU A 23 -26.47 5.56 -6.02
N ARG A 24 -25.31 5.51 -5.36
CA ARG A 24 -24.60 6.72 -4.88
C ARG A 24 -23.59 7.27 -5.87
N ILE A 25 -23.13 6.45 -6.81
CA ILE A 25 -22.07 6.80 -7.76
C ILE A 25 -22.56 6.58 -9.18
N ASN A 26 -22.20 7.50 -10.07
CA ASN A 26 -22.64 7.48 -11.45
C ASN A 26 -21.75 6.55 -12.29
N PHE A 27 -21.94 5.23 -12.16
CA PHE A 27 -21.40 4.26 -13.10
C PHE A 27 -22.40 3.12 -13.36
N GLU A 28 -22.24 2.45 -14.50
CA GLU A 28 -23.13 1.37 -14.95
C GLU A 28 -22.53 -0.03 -14.76
N GLY A 29 -21.23 -0.13 -14.49
CA GLY A 29 -20.56 -1.38 -14.18
C GLY A 29 -19.12 -1.19 -13.71
N ILE A 30 -18.47 -2.32 -13.43
CA ILE A 30 -17.07 -2.38 -12.98
C ILE A 30 -16.27 -3.21 -13.98
N VAL A 31 -15.13 -2.68 -14.40
CA VAL A 31 -14.15 -3.41 -15.21
C VAL A 31 -13.02 -3.89 -14.30
N GLY A 32 -12.92 -5.20 -14.12
CA GLY A 32 -11.83 -5.82 -13.37
C GLY A 32 -10.57 -5.98 -14.22
N LEU A 33 -9.44 -5.49 -13.72
CA LEU A 33 -8.11 -5.63 -14.34
C LEU A 33 -7.15 -6.49 -13.49
N ALA A 34 -7.66 -7.22 -12.50
CA ALA A 34 -6.91 -8.16 -11.69
C ALA A 34 -6.60 -9.46 -12.47
N PHE A 35 -5.85 -10.36 -11.84
CA PHE A 35 -5.45 -11.63 -12.44
C PHE A 35 -6.62 -12.61 -12.60
N PRO A 36 -6.52 -13.60 -13.52
CA PRO A 36 -7.58 -14.58 -13.77
C PRO A 36 -8.06 -15.34 -12.52
N GLU A 37 -7.19 -15.58 -11.53
CA GLU A 37 -7.55 -16.28 -10.29
C GLU A 37 -8.65 -15.56 -9.49
N MET A 38 -8.83 -14.25 -9.68
CA MET A 38 -9.88 -13.45 -9.04
C MET A 38 -11.22 -13.48 -9.81
N LEU A 39 -11.26 -14.02 -11.03
CA LEU A 39 -12.47 -14.04 -11.84
C LEU A 39 -13.55 -14.92 -11.20
N SER A 40 -14.76 -14.35 -11.08
CA SER A 40 -15.96 -15.09 -10.72
C SER A 40 -16.67 -15.71 -11.91
N THR A 41 -16.31 -15.30 -13.14
CA THR A 41 -16.97 -15.71 -14.39
C THR A 41 -15.95 -16.05 -15.47
N GLY A 42 -16.26 -17.07 -16.28
CA GLY A 42 -15.44 -17.47 -17.43
C GLY A 42 -14.07 -18.02 -17.08
N LYS A 43 -13.16 -18.00 -18.07
CA LYS A 43 -11.77 -18.46 -17.94
C LYS A 43 -10.72 -17.38 -18.27
N SER A 44 -11.12 -16.28 -18.91
CA SER A 44 -10.21 -15.26 -19.42
C SER A 44 -10.70 -13.86 -19.03
N THR A 45 -9.75 -13.03 -18.60
CA THR A 45 -9.99 -11.63 -18.22
C THR A 45 -10.29 -10.78 -19.45
N LEU A 46 -10.89 -9.60 -19.22
CA LEU A 46 -11.04 -8.59 -20.27
C LEU A 46 -9.68 -8.27 -20.92
N TYR A 47 -8.66 -8.10 -20.09
CA TYR A 47 -7.35 -7.68 -20.55
C TYR A 47 -6.66 -8.74 -21.43
N GLU A 48 -6.73 -10.03 -21.08
CA GLU A 48 -6.21 -11.12 -21.94
C GLU A 48 -6.91 -11.18 -23.31
N ASN A 49 -8.22 -10.93 -23.33
CA ASN A 49 -8.98 -10.89 -24.58
C ASN A 49 -8.66 -9.63 -25.41
N LEU A 50 -8.37 -8.49 -24.77
CA LEU A 50 -7.89 -7.29 -25.46
C LEU A 50 -6.51 -7.52 -26.08
N MET A 51 -5.58 -8.09 -25.31
CA MET A 51 -4.24 -8.42 -25.78
C MET A 51 -4.26 -9.35 -27.00
N SER A 52 -5.05 -10.42 -26.95
CA SER A 52 -5.15 -11.39 -28.05
C SER A 52 -5.83 -10.81 -29.30
N SER A 53 -6.85 -9.95 -29.13
CA SER A 53 -7.60 -9.37 -30.24
C SER A 53 -6.85 -8.25 -30.96
N TYR A 54 -6.17 -7.38 -30.21
CA TYR A 54 -5.62 -6.13 -30.75
C TYR A 54 -4.10 -6.15 -30.93
N LYS A 55 -3.41 -7.23 -30.53
CA LYS A 55 -1.95 -7.38 -30.66
C LYS A 55 -1.21 -6.14 -30.15
N LEU A 56 -1.51 -5.74 -28.91
CA LEU A 56 -0.89 -4.57 -28.28
C LEU A 56 0.64 -4.73 -28.24
N GLN A 57 1.35 -3.61 -28.37
CA GLN A 57 2.81 -3.61 -28.47
C GLN A 57 3.49 -4.23 -27.25
N HIS A 58 2.93 -3.96 -26.06
CA HIS A 58 3.43 -4.48 -24.79
C HIS A 58 2.28 -5.11 -24.00
N ASN A 59 2.59 -6.16 -23.23
CA ASN A 59 1.63 -6.74 -22.29
C ASN A 59 1.63 -5.97 -20.96
N GLU A 60 1.29 -4.69 -21.03
CA GLU A 60 1.14 -3.82 -19.87
C GLU A 60 -0.01 -2.82 -20.05
N PHE A 61 -0.50 -2.29 -18.94
CA PHE A 61 -1.41 -1.14 -18.94
C PHE A 61 -0.99 -0.16 -17.86
N SER A 62 -1.40 1.10 -18.03
CA SER A 62 -1.11 2.16 -17.08
C SER A 62 -2.34 3.00 -16.79
N ILE A 63 -2.41 3.49 -15.55
CA ILE A 63 -3.50 4.33 -15.05
C ILE A 63 -2.89 5.65 -14.59
N TYR A 64 -3.39 6.74 -15.13
CA TYR A 64 -3.14 8.09 -14.64
C TYR A 64 -4.42 8.63 -14.00
N ILE A 65 -4.33 9.02 -12.72
CA ILE A 65 -5.43 9.60 -11.95
C ILE A 65 -5.15 11.08 -11.72
N GLY A 66 -5.90 11.95 -12.40
CA GLY A 66 -5.76 13.41 -12.24
C GLY A 66 -6.35 13.91 -10.91
N LYS A 67 -5.79 15.01 -10.39
CA LYS A 67 -6.12 15.59 -9.08
C LYS A 67 -7.56 16.12 -8.95
N ASP A 68 -8.09 16.71 -10.01
CA ASP A 68 -9.38 17.45 -9.98
C ASP A 68 -10.40 16.89 -10.98
N SER A 69 -10.33 15.58 -11.26
CA SER A 69 -11.26 14.89 -12.18
C SER A 69 -11.29 15.41 -13.62
N LYS A 70 -10.39 16.34 -14.00
CA LYS A 70 -10.36 16.94 -15.34
C LYS A 70 -9.86 15.96 -16.40
N TYR A 71 -8.75 15.27 -16.11
CA TYR A 71 -8.13 14.32 -17.02
C TYR A 71 -7.59 13.14 -16.23
N SER A 72 -8.11 11.95 -16.53
CA SER A 72 -7.58 10.66 -16.11
C SER A 72 -7.47 9.78 -17.34
N ALA A 73 -6.56 8.82 -17.34
CA ALA A 73 -6.34 7.95 -18.49
C ALA A 73 -6.12 6.51 -18.04
N LEU A 74 -6.68 5.58 -18.82
CA LEU A 74 -6.34 4.17 -18.81
C LEU A 74 -5.75 3.86 -20.19
N ILE A 75 -4.50 3.41 -20.21
CA ILE A 75 -3.75 3.16 -21.43
C ILE A 75 -3.41 1.68 -21.46
N PHE A 76 -3.84 0.98 -22.51
CA PHE A 76 -3.45 -0.41 -22.74
C PHE A 76 -2.30 -0.47 -23.75
N GLY A 77 -1.33 -1.35 -23.51
CA GLY A 77 -0.20 -1.59 -24.41
C GLY A 77 1.03 -0.72 -24.18
N GLY A 78 1.07 0.06 -23.09
CA GLY A 78 2.18 0.96 -22.82
C GLY A 78 1.94 1.99 -21.72
N VAL A 79 2.89 2.93 -21.66
CA VAL A 79 2.84 4.17 -20.89
C VAL A 79 2.98 5.37 -21.84
N ASP A 80 2.31 6.48 -21.54
CA ASP A 80 2.48 7.74 -22.26
C ASP A 80 3.28 8.73 -21.41
N LYS A 81 4.39 9.22 -21.97
CA LYS A 81 5.34 10.15 -21.32
C LYS A 81 4.72 11.50 -20.98
N ASN A 82 3.56 11.85 -21.53
CA ASN A 82 2.85 13.06 -21.17
C ASN A 82 2.23 12.98 -19.75
N PHE A 83 2.10 11.79 -19.16
CA PHE A 83 1.45 11.59 -17.86
C PHE A 83 2.40 11.37 -16.67
N PHE A 84 3.72 11.35 -16.89
CA PHE A 84 4.70 11.17 -15.81
C PHE A 84 6.03 11.87 -16.09
N GLU A 85 6.76 12.16 -15.03
CA GLU A 85 8.14 12.67 -15.10
C GLU A 85 9.08 11.70 -14.35
N GLY A 86 10.32 11.59 -14.81
CA GLY A 86 11.33 10.72 -14.20
C GLY A 86 11.21 9.25 -14.62
N ASP A 87 11.82 8.37 -13.81
CA ASP A 87 11.91 6.94 -14.11
C ASP A 87 10.72 6.16 -13.55
N ILE A 88 10.32 5.12 -14.28
CA ILE A 88 9.35 4.13 -13.81
C ILE A 88 10.10 2.97 -13.14
N TYR A 89 9.73 2.68 -11.89
CA TYR A 89 10.27 1.56 -11.14
C TYR A 89 9.28 0.39 -11.14
N MET A 90 9.70 -0.74 -11.71
CA MET A 90 8.91 -1.96 -11.74
C MET A 90 9.27 -2.88 -10.58
N PHE A 91 8.26 -3.47 -9.93
CA PHE A 91 8.42 -4.41 -8.84
C PHE A 91 7.76 -5.75 -9.21
N PRO A 92 8.34 -6.89 -8.80
CA PRO A 92 7.74 -8.18 -9.09
C PRO A 92 6.45 -8.37 -8.31
N VAL A 93 5.43 -8.89 -9.00
CA VAL A 93 4.19 -9.35 -8.37
C VAL A 93 4.49 -10.57 -7.50
N VAL A 94 4.00 -10.57 -6.26
CA VAL A 94 4.27 -11.67 -5.29
C VAL A 94 3.19 -12.75 -5.30
N LYS A 95 1.96 -12.41 -5.70
CA LYS A 95 0.84 -13.34 -5.86
C LYS A 95 -0.07 -12.83 -6.98
N GLU A 96 -0.27 -13.64 -8.02
CA GLU A 96 -1.13 -13.34 -9.18
C GLU A 96 -2.63 -13.52 -8.86
N TYR A 97 -3.09 -12.82 -7.83
CA TYR A 97 -4.51 -12.71 -7.47
C TYR A 97 -4.91 -11.23 -7.51
N TYR A 98 -4.14 -10.39 -6.81
CA TYR A 98 -4.16 -8.93 -6.92
C TYR A 98 -2.88 -8.43 -7.59
N TRP A 99 -2.83 -7.14 -7.93
CA TRP A 99 -1.57 -6.43 -8.20
C TRP A 99 -0.80 -6.20 -6.88
N GLU A 100 -0.31 -7.29 -6.32
CA GLU A 100 0.33 -7.37 -5.00
C GLU A 100 1.86 -7.34 -5.13
N ILE A 101 2.52 -6.45 -4.37
CA ILE A 101 3.98 -6.39 -4.27
C ILE A 101 4.46 -6.55 -2.83
N HIS A 102 5.74 -6.89 -2.65
CA HIS A 102 6.36 -6.88 -1.32
C HIS A 102 6.44 -5.46 -0.75
N PHE A 103 6.04 -5.28 0.51
CA PHE A 103 6.05 -3.97 1.18
C PHE A 103 7.08 -3.93 2.31
N ASP A 104 8.13 -3.13 2.13
CA ASP A 104 9.22 -3.03 3.10
C ASP A 104 8.90 -2.12 4.28
N GLY A 105 8.12 -1.06 4.05
CA GLY A 105 7.57 -0.23 5.09
C GLY A 105 7.29 1.20 4.69
N LEU A 106 6.46 1.83 5.50
CA LEU A 106 6.08 3.23 5.38
C LEU A 106 7.04 4.11 6.17
N TYR A 107 7.38 5.28 5.63
CA TYR A 107 8.16 6.30 6.31
C TYR A 107 7.34 7.57 6.48
N ILE A 108 7.49 8.22 7.64
CA ILE A 108 7.01 9.57 7.88
C ILE A 108 8.26 10.41 8.12
N ASP A 109 8.47 11.41 7.26
CA ASP A 109 9.74 12.12 7.12
C ASP A 109 10.92 11.15 6.96
N HIS A 110 11.84 11.13 7.92
CA HIS A 110 13.04 10.28 7.91
C HIS A 110 12.93 9.06 8.84
N GLN A 111 11.75 8.78 9.39
CA GLN A 111 11.55 7.72 10.37
C GLN A 111 10.64 6.61 9.82
N LYS A 112 11.06 5.35 10.01
CA LYS A 112 10.27 4.19 9.60
C LYS A 112 9.04 4.07 10.50
N PHE A 113 7.87 4.31 9.95
CA PHE A 113 6.61 4.25 10.67
C PHE A 113 6.20 2.82 10.99
N CYS A 114 6.14 1.93 9.98
CA CYS A 114 5.66 0.55 10.13
C CYS A 114 6.68 -0.52 9.75
N CYS A 115 6.23 -1.76 9.92
CA CYS A 115 6.70 -2.90 9.17
C CYS A 115 8.11 -3.39 9.57
N GLY A 116 8.37 -3.45 10.88
CA GLY A 116 9.55 -4.10 11.43
C GLY A 116 9.88 -3.73 12.87
N VAL A 117 10.84 -4.41 13.46
CA VAL A 117 11.28 -4.21 14.87
C VAL A 117 11.91 -2.84 15.14
N ASN A 118 12.35 -2.13 14.11
CA ASN A 118 12.92 -0.78 14.21
C ASN A 118 11.90 0.31 13.83
N SER A 119 10.60 -0.02 13.80
CA SER A 119 9.55 0.91 13.40
C SER A 119 8.92 1.61 14.61
N ILE A 120 8.44 2.84 14.42
CA ILE A 120 7.74 3.61 15.46
C ILE A 120 6.56 2.81 16.02
N VAL A 121 5.77 2.17 15.14
CA VAL A 121 4.62 1.35 15.55
C VAL A 121 5.04 0.20 16.46
N TYR A 122 6.14 -0.49 16.16
CA TYR A 122 6.64 -1.57 17.00
C TYR A 122 7.02 -1.08 18.41
N ASP A 123 7.72 0.06 18.49
CA ASP A 123 8.11 0.65 19.77
C ASP A 123 6.90 1.11 20.60
N LEU A 124 5.87 1.67 19.96
CA LEU A 124 4.64 2.08 20.63
C LEU A 124 3.84 0.87 21.13
N LYS A 125 3.72 -0.20 20.33
CA LYS A 125 3.08 -1.46 20.74
C LYS A 125 3.76 -2.07 21.96
N LYS A 126 5.09 -2.12 21.97
CA LYS A 126 5.86 -2.66 23.10
C LYS A 126 5.59 -1.86 24.38
N LYS A 127 5.54 -0.53 24.29
CA LYS A 127 5.23 0.34 25.43
C LYS A 127 3.81 0.16 25.95
N ASP A 128 2.81 0.05 25.06
CA ASP A 128 1.42 -0.17 25.47
C ASP A 128 1.27 -1.53 26.19
N GLN A 129 2.01 -2.56 25.76
CA GLN A 129 2.03 -3.87 26.43
C GLN A 129 2.75 -3.86 27.79
N GLU A 130 3.79 -3.05 27.95
CA GLU A 130 4.48 -2.87 29.23
C GLU A 130 3.67 -2.00 30.22
N ASN A 131 2.71 -1.22 29.74
CA ASN A 131 1.99 -0.21 30.53
C ASN A 131 0.50 -0.52 30.76
N ASN A 132 0.25 -1.39 31.74
CA ASN A 132 -0.82 -1.22 32.72
C ASN A 132 -0.60 0.04 33.63
N LYS A 133 0.21 1.01 33.21
CA LYS A 133 0.42 2.30 33.88
C LYS A 133 0.53 3.42 32.84
N LEU A 134 -0.48 4.29 32.84
CA LEU A 134 -0.57 5.50 32.01
C LEU A 134 0.72 6.33 32.02
N PHE A 135 1.07 6.97 30.90
CA PHE A 135 1.11 8.44 30.78
C PHE A 135 1.30 8.89 29.32
N PHE A 136 0.51 9.89 28.93
CA PHE A 136 0.23 10.32 27.57
C PHE A 136 1.40 10.93 26.77
N THR A 137 1.21 10.83 25.46
CA THR A 137 1.78 11.60 24.34
C THR A 137 2.30 13.01 24.68
N ARG A 138 3.60 13.24 24.46
CA ARG A 138 4.20 14.52 23.99
C ARG A 138 5.72 14.36 23.81
N LYS A 139 6.17 13.84 22.67
CA LYS A 139 7.59 13.95 22.30
C LYS A 139 7.88 14.12 20.80
N TYR A 140 6.92 13.83 19.92
CA TYR A 140 7.19 13.80 18.48
C TYR A 140 6.92 15.12 17.74
N PHE A 141 6.18 16.10 18.30
CA PHE A 141 5.85 17.37 17.61
C PHE A 141 6.56 18.64 18.10
N ARG A 142 7.70 18.53 18.77
CA ARG A 142 8.53 19.72 19.03
C ARG A 142 9.92 19.57 18.39
N LYS A 143 10.00 19.91 17.10
CA LYS A 143 11.19 20.50 16.45
C LYS A 143 10.93 20.91 14.99
N ASN A 144 10.20 22.02 14.82
CA ASN A 144 10.61 22.97 13.78
C ASN A 144 11.69 23.88 14.40
N LYS A 145 12.77 24.11 13.65
CA LYS A 145 14.10 24.60 14.06
C LYS A 145 14.94 23.58 14.83
N PHE A 146 15.96 23.02 14.19
CA PHE A 146 17.37 23.10 14.63
C PHE A 146 18.27 22.36 13.62
N LYS A 147 18.76 23.12 12.62
CA LYS A 147 20.04 22.83 11.96
C LYS A 147 21.11 22.70 13.05
N THR A 148 22.10 21.83 12.81
CA THR A 148 23.44 21.70 13.46
C THR A 148 23.77 20.49 14.35
N HIS A 149 22.84 19.64 14.81
CA HIS A 149 23.22 18.54 15.73
C HIS A 149 23.26 17.11 15.14
N LEU A 150 23.02 16.93 13.83
CA LEU A 150 23.09 15.62 13.16
C LEU A 150 24.53 15.09 13.00
N ARG A 151 25.53 15.99 12.97
CA ARG A 151 26.94 15.63 12.72
C ARG A 151 27.62 14.93 13.91
N LYS A 152 27.13 15.14 15.15
CA LYS A 152 27.71 14.49 16.37
C LYS A 152 27.13 13.11 16.68
N TYR A 153 25.91 12.80 16.23
CA TYR A 153 25.28 11.49 16.49
C TYR A 153 25.83 10.39 15.57
N LEU A 154 26.12 10.75 14.30
CA LEU A 154 26.71 9.84 13.31
C LEU A 154 28.14 9.38 13.66
N LEU A 155 28.93 10.20 14.37
CA LEU A 155 30.32 9.87 14.70
C LEU A 155 30.50 9.04 15.99
N LYS A 156 29.49 8.92 16.86
CA LYS A 156 29.58 8.08 18.08
C LYS A 156 29.24 6.60 17.85
N LYS A 157 28.53 6.26 16.77
CA LYS A 157 28.07 4.88 16.50
C LYS A 157 29.12 3.98 15.83
N ILE A 158 30.21 4.55 15.31
CA ILE A 158 31.31 3.80 14.68
C ILE A 158 32.33 3.26 15.72
N LYS A 159 32.40 3.82 16.93
CA LYS A 159 33.39 3.41 17.94
C LYS A 159 32.94 2.32 18.93
N HIS A 160 31.68 1.89 18.93
CA HIS A 160 31.17 0.89 19.88
C HIS A 160 30.89 -0.51 19.31
N GLN A 161 31.28 -0.82 18.06
CA GLN A 161 31.10 -2.16 17.47
C GLN A 161 32.27 -3.14 17.69
N LYS A 162 33.29 -2.80 18.49
CA LYS A 162 34.35 -3.75 18.87
C LYS A 162 34.38 -3.97 20.39
N LYS A 163 33.54 -4.89 20.88
CA LYS A 163 33.77 -5.79 22.04
C LYS A 163 32.43 -6.30 22.59
N GLN A 164 32.01 -7.51 22.20
CA GLN A 164 31.87 -8.66 23.10
C GLN A 164 31.22 -9.83 22.35
N LYS A 165 31.90 -10.96 22.46
CA LYS A 165 31.59 -12.29 21.93
C LYS A 165 30.67 -13.05 22.89
N HIS A 166 29.93 -14.01 22.32
CA HIS A 166 29.37 -15.22 22.92
C HIS A 166 28.31 -15.09 24.03
N SER A 167 27.05 -15.25 23.63
CA SER A 167 26.16 -16.21 24.32
C SER A 167 25.23 -16.87 23.30
N ASN A 168 25.11 -18.19 23.40
CA ASN A 168 24.18 -19.00 22.62
C ASN A 168 22.75 -18.72 23.10
N HIS A 169 22.07 -17.74 22.50
CA HIS A 169 20.62 -17.67 22.53
C HIS A 169 20.08 -18.10 21.17
N LYS A 170 19.36 -19.23 21.18
CA LYS A 170 18.44 -19.64 20.12
C LYS A 170 17.70 -18.40 19.61
N LYS A 171 18.12 -17.86 18.46
CA LYS A 171 17.29 -16.94 17.69
C LYS A 171 16.07 -17.76 17.29
N LYS A 172 15.00 -17.70 18.09
CA LYS A 172 13.64 -17.96 17.57
C LYS A 172 13.55 -17.08 16.32
N LYS A 173 13.59 -17.73 15.16
CA LYS A 173 13.40 -17.12 13.85
C LYS A 173 11.99 -16.54 13.90
N LEU A 174 11.87 -15.30 14.38
CA LEU A 174 10.58 -14.64 14.49
C LEU A 174 10.04 -14.63 13.06
N ASN A 175 8.94 -15.34 12.84
CA ASN A 175 8.33 -15.48 11.53
C ASN A 175 8.15 -14.05 10.99
N LYS A 176 8.97 -13.67 10.01
CA LYS A 176 8.95 -12.32 9.45
C LYS A 176 7.61 -12.22 8.75
N LYS A 177 6.61 -11.62 9.41
CA LYS A 177 5.31 -11.34 8.78
C LYS A 177 5.63 -10.61 7.48
N LYS A 178 5.30 -11.25 6.35
CA LYS A 178 5.43 -10.62 5.04
C LYS A 178 4.36 -9.55 4.98
N ASN A 179 4.77 -8.30 4.74
CA ASN A 179 3.83 -7.23 4.47
C ASN A 179 3.78 -7.07 2.96
N TYR A 180 2.61 -6.73 2.44
CA TYR A 180 2.37 -6.53 1.03
C TYR A 180 1.61 -5.23 0.80
N LEU A 181 1.66 -4.73 -0.42
CA LEU A 181 0.88 -3.60 -0.89
C LEU A 181 0.10 -4.06 -2.12
N ILE A 182 -1.19 -3.72 -2.18
CA ILE A 182 -2.03 -3.95 -3.35
C ILE A 182 -2.29 -2.60 -4.02
N PHE A 183 -2.11 -2.54 -5.33
CA PHE A 183 -2.56 -1.41 -6.13
C PHE A 183 -4.00 -1.66 -6.59
N ASP A 184 -4.93 -0.92 -6.01
CA ASP A 184 -6.36 -1.05 -6.30
C ASP A 184 -6.98 0.32 -6.62
N SER A 185 -7.09 0.61 -7.92
CA SER A 185 -7.73 1.84 -8.41
C SER A 185 -9.23 1.91 -8.12
N GLY A 186 -9.86 0.81 -7.69
CA GLY A 186 -11.26 0.75 -7.28
C GLY A 186 -11.50 1.24 -5.84
N THR A 187 -10.45 1.64 -5.11
CA THR A 187 -10.54 2.10 -3.71
C THR A 187 -10.16 3.56 -3.56
N SER A 188 -10.91 4.31 -2.75
CA SER A 188 -10.70 5.77 -2.58
C SER A 188 -9.62 6.12 -1.56
N PHE A 189 -9.32 5.23 -0.60
CA PHE A 189 -8.42 5.50 0.51
C PHE A 189 -7.39 4.39 0.66
N ASN A 190 -6.19 4.77 1.09
CA ASN A 190 -5.18 3.81 1.52
C ASN A 190 -5.68 3.07 2.76
N SER A 191 -5.83 1.76 2.64
CA SER A 191 -6.19 0.89 3.74
C SER A 191 -4.94 0.28 4.35
N VAL A 192 -4.80 0.36 5.67
CA VAL A 192 -3.68 -0.21 6.43
C VAL A 192 -4.22 -1.01 7.62
N PRO A 193 -3.44 -1.94 8.21
CA PRO A 193 -3.89 -2.70 9.37
C PRO A 193 -4.37 -1.79 10.51
N LYS A 194 -5.44 -2.19 11.20
CA LYS A 194 -6.10 -1.40 12.26
C LYS A 194 -5.10 -0.83 13.28
N ASP A 195 -4.21 -1.66 13.81
CA ASP A 195 -3.24 -1.19 14.79
C ASP A 195 -2.34 -0.08 14.19
N GLU A 196 -1.93 -0.21 12.92
CA GLU A 196 -1.07 0.76 12.26
C GLU A 196 -1.80 2.09 12.05
N ILE A 197 -3.07 2.08 11.63
CA ILE A 197 -3.83 3.33 11.46
C ILE A 197 -4.10 4.04 12.78
N GLU A 198 -4.36 3.29 13.86
CA GLU A 198 -4.55 3.86 15.20
C GLU A 198 -3.28 4.59 15.67
N TYR A 199 -2.10 3.98 15.47
CA TYR A 199 -0.83 4.65 15.77
C TYR A 199 -0.53 5.81 14.81
N PHE A 200 -0.98 5.74 13.56
CA PHE A 200 -0.77 6.81 12.58
C PHE A 200 -1.43 8.09 13.08
N PHE A 201 -2.69 8.05 13.50
CA PHE A 201 -3.39 9.23 14.02
C PHE A 201 -2.83 9.75 15.36
N ARG A 202 -2.13 8.91 16.14
CA ARG A 202 -1.38 9.36 17.33
C ARG A 202 -0.10 10.13 16.97
N VAL A 203 0.50 9.82 15.81
CA VAL A 203 1.80 10.33 15.35
C VAL A 203 1.66 11.40 14.28
N VAL A 204 0.52 11.49 13.60
CA VAL A 204 0.22 12.49 12.58
C VAL A 204 -1.07 13.19 13.00
N PRO A 205 -1.02 14.45 13.46
CA PRO A 205 -2.21 15.18 13.86
C PRO A 205 -3.12 15.36 12.66
N SER A 206 -4.42 15.24 12.89
CA SER A 206 -5.41 15.73 11.95
C SER A 206 -5.19 17.23 11.75
N LYS A 207 -5.09 17.66 10.49
CA LYS A 207 -5.14 19.09 10.15
C LYS A 207 -6.53 19.65 10.46
#